data_AF-A0A9D4X4T2-F1
#
_entry.id   AF-A0A9D4X4T2-F1
#
_cell.length_a   1.000
_cell.length_b   1.000
_cell.length_c   1.000
_cell.angle_alpha   90.00
_cell.angle_beta   90.00
_cell.angle_gamma   90.00
#
_symmetry.space_group_name_H-M   'P 1'
#
loop_
_entity.id
_entity.type
_entity.pdbx_description
1 polymer ?
#
loop_
_entity_poly.entity_id
_entity_poly.type
_entity_poly.pdbx_seq_one_letter_code
_entity_poly.pdbx_strand_id
1 'polypeptide(L)'
;MIFEALSTIRDANGSDLSAIVSFIEQKHNIPQNQNFRRALGSRLRRLVTQGKLEKVQNCYKIKDTPVETKPAVDSKPPAPKEMNSPAPEASSTSAFDNAMREASEIVAYRIADAENKSFLAAEAVKETERYAKFVEENDAMLKFAEELLEKCKLGGSFRFA
;
A
#
# COMPACT_ATOMS: atom_id res chain seq x y z
N MET A 1 -0.33 5.59 17.22
CA MET A 1 -0.39 4.13 16.94
C MET A 1 0.99 3.46 16.97
N ILE A 2 1.76 3.36 15.88
CA ILE A 2 3.02 2.56 15.90
C ILE A 2 4.10 3.19 16.79
N PHE A 3 4.47 4.45 16.55
CA PHE A 3 5.46 5.14 17.37
C PHE A 3 5.03 5.24 18.83
N GLU A 4 3.74 5.49 19.06
CA GLU A 4 3.15 5.51 20.40
C GLU A 4 3.24 4.16 21.11
N ALA A 5 3.02 3.04 20.42
CA ALA A 5 3.21 1.70 20.96
C ALA A 5 4.68 1.48 21.35
N LEU A 6 5.61 1.84 20.45
CA LEU A 6 7.05 1.72 20.68
C LEU A 6 7.58 2.66 21.78
N SER A 7 6.96 3.82 21.97
CA SER A 7 7.29 4.74 23.07
C SER A 7 6.74 4.26 24.41
N THR A 8 5.64 3.50 24.41
CA THR A 8 5.01 2.98 25.63
C THR A 8 5.66 1.67 26.09
N ILE A 9 5.99 0.79 25.14
CA ILE A 9 6.66 -0.50 25.39
C ILE A 9 8.18 -0.25 25.39
N ARG A 10 8.71 0.23 26.52
CA ARG A 10 10.14 0.51 26.70
C ARG A 10 10.93 -0.77 26.97
N ASP A 11 11.18 -1.55 25.91
CA ASP A 11 12.07 -2.71 25.96
C ASP A 11 13.47 -2.36 25.47
N ALA A 12 14.52 -2.88 26.14
CA ALA A 12 15.92 -2.62 25.80
C ALA A 12 16.27 -2.97 24.35
N ASN A 13 15.64 -4.02 23.81
CA ASN A 13 15.82 -4.51 22.44
C ASN A 13 14.73 -4.04 21.47
N GLY A 14 13.81 -3.16 21.89
CA GLY A 14 12.62 -2.76 21.14
C GLY A 14 11.46 -3.77 21.24
N SER A 15 10.35 -3.49 20.56
CA SER A 15 9.13 -4.29 20.65
C SER A 15 8.96 -5.21 19.44
N ASP A 16 8.53 -6.45 19.66
CA ASP A 16 8.24 -7.39 18.58
C ASP A 16 6.93 -7.04 17.86
N LEU A 17 6.72 -7.63 16.67
CA LEU A 17 5.50 -7.41 15.91
C LEU A 17 4.25 -7.78 16.72
N SER A 18 4.32 -8.84 17.54
CA SER A 18 3.15 -9.31 18.29
C SER A 18 2.79 -8.35 19.43
N ALA A 19 3.76 -7.82 20.18
CA ALA A 19 3.48 -6.83 21.22
C ALA A 19 2.90 -5.53 20.65
N ILE A 20 3.41 -5.06 19.50
CA ILE A 20 2.88 -3.85 18.84
C ILE A 20 1.44 -4.07 18.38
N VAL A 21 1.13 -5.25 17.82
CA VAL A 21 -0.24 -5.62 17.43
C VAL A 21 -1.16 -5.59 18.66
N SER A 22 -0.81 -6.32 19.72
CA SER A 22 -1.64 -6.42 20.93
C SER A 22 -1.89 -5.07 21.59
N PHE A 23 -0.88 -4.19 21.62
CA PHE A 23 -1.03 -2.84 22.18
C PHE A 23 -2.01 -1.99 21.37
N ILE A 24 -1.90 -2.01 20.04
CA ILE A 24 -2.78 -1.23 19.17
C ILE A 24 -4.21 -1.79 19.22
N GLU A 25 -4.37 -3.11 19.28
CA GLU A 25 -5.66 -3.78 19.40
C GLU A 25 -6.38 -3.39 20.70
N GLN A 26 -5.69 -3.47 21.85
CA GLN A 26 -6.26 -3.10 23.15
C GLN A 26 -6.60 -1.61 23.25
N LYS A 27 -5.80 -0.74 22.64
CA LYS A 27 -5.98 0.72 22.75
C LYS A 27 -7.02 1.28 21.78
N HIS A 28 -7.22 0.65 20.63
CA HIS A 28 -8.11 1.16 19.58
C HIS A 28 -9.33 0.28 19.27
N ASN A 29 -9.60 -0.76 20.05
CA ASN A 29 -10.74 -1.68 19.86
C ASN A 29 -10.87 -2.20 18.42
N ILE A 30 -9.73 -2.51 17.78
CA ILE A 30 -9.71 -2.96 16.39
C ILE A 30 -10.05 -4.46 16.36
N PRO A 31 -11.03 -4.90 15.56
CA PRO A 31 -11.35 -6.32 15.43
C PRO A 31 -10.13 -7.10 14.92
N GLN A 32 -9.93 -8.28 15.50
CA GLN A 32 -8.77 -9.16 15.32
C GLN A 32 -8.72 -9.72 13.88
N ASN A 33 -8.26 -8.89 12.97
CA ASN A 33 -8.23 -9.19 11.55
C ASN A 33 -6.80 -9.55 11.16
N GLN A 34 -6.59 -10.75 10.61
CA GLN A 34 -5.30 -11.19 10.05
C GLN A 34 -4.72 -10.18 9.03
N ASN A 35 -5.60 -9.45 8.35
CA ASN A 35 -5.27 -8.34 7.46
C ASN A 35 -4.54 -7.18 8.18
N PHE A 36 -4.90 -6.86 9.43
CA PHE A 36 -4.25 -5.82 10.22
C PHE A 36 -2.81 -6.19 10.56
N ARG A 37 -2.56 -7.42 11.02
CA ARG A 37 -1.20 -7.91 11.32
C ARG A 37 -0.29 -7.84 10.08
N ARG A 38 -0.81 -8.26 8.92
CA ARG A 38 -0.08 -8.18 7.64
C ARG A 38 0.15 -6.72 7.19
N ALA A 39 -0.86 -5.87 7.28
CA ALA A 39 -0.76 -4.44 6.94
C ALA A 39 0.24 -3.71 7.87
N LEU A 40 0.21 -4.00 9.17
CA LEU A 40 1.13 -3.43 10.15
C LEU A 40 2.58 -3.85 9.87
N GLY A 41 2.81 -5.14 9.57
CA GLY A 41 4.13 -5.63 9.18
C GLY A 41 4.70 -4.91 7.95
N SER A 42 3.86 -4.65 6.94
CA SER A 42 4.28 -3.89 5.75
C SER A 42 4.65 -2.43 6.09
N ARG A 43 3.87 -1.78 6.97
CA ARG A 43 4.13 -0.41 7.43
C ARG A 43 5.41 -0.32 8.25
N LEU A 44 5.68 -1.29 9.13
CA LEU A 44 6.90 -1.37 9.92
C LEU A 44 8.13 -1.54 9.03
N ARG A 45 8.09 -2.45 8.05
CA ARG A 45 9.18 -2.62 7.07
C ARG A 45 9.49 -1.32 6.34
N ARG A 46 8.46 -0.62 5.86
CA ARG A 46 8.61 0.68 5.20
C ARG A 46 9.23 1.73 6.13
N LEU A 47 8.84 1.79 7.39
CA LEU A 47 9.40 2.72 8.38
C LEU A 47 10.87 2.43 8.70
N VAL A 48 11.27 1.16 8.65
CA VAL A 48 12.68 0.75 8.75
C VAL A 48 13.48 1.23 7.54
N THR A 49 12.96 1.02 6.32
CA THR A 49 13.59 1.54 5.09
C THR A 49 13.69 3.06 5.07
N GLN A 50 12.71 3.76 5.65
CA GLN A 50 12.72 5.22 5.82
C GLN A 50 13.70 5.71 6.88
N GLY A 51 14.37 4.80 7.62
CA GLY A 51 15.31 5.14 8.68
C GLY A 51 14.65 5.72 9.93
N LYS A 52 13.32 5.64 10.06
CA LYS A 52 12.57 6.13 11.25
C LYS A 52 12.52 5.09 12.36
N LEU A 53 12.60 3.82 11.99
CA LEU A 53 12.69 2.69 12.90
C LEU A 53 13.96 1.90 12.60
N GLU A 54 14.49 1.25 13.62
CA GLU A 54 15.56 0.26 13.53
C GLU A 54 14.97 -1.12 13.81
N LYS A 55 15.36 -2.12 13.01
CA LYS A 55 14.99 -3.52 13.23
C LYS A 55 16.14 -4.24 13.92
N VAL A 56 16.00 -4.53 15.20
CA VAL A 56 16.95 -5.31 16.00
C VAL A 56 16.43 -6.74 16.06
N GLN A 57 17.02 -7.64 15.27
CA GLN A 57 16.53 -9.02 15.08
C GLN A 57 15.05 -9.08 14.64
N ASN A 58 14.13 -9.42 15.55
CA ASN A 58 12.68 -9.47 15.32
C ASN A 58 11.91 -8.33 16.00
N CYS A 59 12.62 -7.42 16.66
CA CYS A 59 12.07 -6.28 17.36
C CYS A 59 12.27 -4.98 16.57
N TYR A 60 11.38 -4.02 16.79
CA TYR A 60 11.41 -2.70 16.19
C TYR A 60 11.65 -1.65 17.28
N LYS A 61 12.55 -0.71 17.03
CA LYS A 61 12.84 0.41 17.93
C LYS A 61 12.79 1.72 17.16
N ILE A 62 12.41 2.82 17.83
CA ILE A 62 12.49 4.14 17.23
C ILE A 62 13.96 4.52 17.11
N LYS A 63 14.37 4.97 15.92
CA LYS A 63 15.73 5.46 15.72
C LYS A 63 15.82 6.85 16.34
N ASP A 64 16.57 6.99 17.42
CA ASP A 64 16.87 8.29 18.02
C ASP A 64 17.78 9.04 17.05
N THR A 65 17.20 9.93 16.23
CA THR A 65 17.98 10.90 15.46
C THR A 65 18.48 11.95 16.46
N PRO A 66 19.80 12.07 16.71
CA PRO A 66 20.30 13.19 17.47
C PRO A 66 20.15 14.42 16.58
N VAL A 67 19.27 15.33 16.97
CA VAL A 67 19.40 16.73 16.56
C VAL A 67 20.72 17.23 17.15
N GLU A 68 21.50 17.85 16.28
CA GLU A 68 22.82 18.47 16.46
C GLU A 68 23.28 18.74 17.90
N THR A 69 24.45 18.22 18.27
CA THR A 69 25.46 19.00 19.01
C THR A 69 26.86 18.42 18.76
N LYS A 70 27.73 19.18 18.07
CA LYS A 70 29.19 19.01 18.20
C LYS A 70 29.60 19.57 19.58
N PRO A 71 30.47 18.87 20.32
CA PRO A 71 31.86 19.36 20.48
C PRO A 71 32.86 18.18 20.35
N ALA A 72 33.99 18.29 19.65
CA ALA A 72 35.25 18.90 20.11
C ALA A 72 35.62 18.34 21.51
N VAL A 73 36.73 17.67 21.81
CA VAL A 73 38.08 17.48 21.25
C VAL A 73 38.63 16.27 22.01
N ASP A 74 39.38 15.37 21.37
CA ASP A 74 40.58 14.85 22.01
C ASP A 74 41.65 14.60 20.95
N SER A 75 42.69 15.41 21.05
CA SER A 75 43.84 15.46 20.17
C SER A 75 44.93 14.53 20.73
N LYS A 76 45.57 13.71 19.89
CA LYS A 76 46.93 13.99 19.39
C LYS A 76 47.51 12.86 18.49
N PRO A 77 48.04 13.20 17.29
CA PRO A 77 48.82 12.36 16.36
C PRO A 77 50.37 12.59 16.53
N PRO A 78 51.34 11.88 15.89
CA PRO A 78 51.62 11.83 14.42
C PRO A 78 52.12 10.43 13.93
N ALA A 79 52.29 10.07 12.65
CA ALA A 79 52.98 10.72 11.55
C ALA A 79 52.72 9.97 10.20
N PRO A 80 53.07 10.55 9.05
CA PRO A 80 52.49 10.27 7.73
C PRO A 80 53.38 9.41 6.80
N LYS A 81 52.75 8.68 5.86
CA LYS A 81 53.37 8.33 4.57
C LYS A 81 52.32 8.36 3.46
N GLU A 82 52.55 9.29 2.53
CA GLU A 82 52.01 9.27 1.18
C GLU A 82 52.37 7.97 0.47
N MET A 83 51.44 7.41 -0.30
CA MET A 83 51.78 6.88 -1.62
C MET A 83 50.51 6.69 -2.46
N ASN A 84 50.48 7.40 -3.58
CA ASN A 84 49.71 7.11 -4.78
C ASN A 84 49.61 5.61 -5.07
N SER A 85 48.44 5.13 -5.49
CA SER A 85 48.24 4.33 -6.71
C SER A 85 46.74 4.03 -6.96
N PRO A 86 46.32 3.86 -8.23
CA PRO A 86 44.92 3.82 -8.65
C PRO A 86 44.28 2.41 -8.56
N ALA A 87 42.94 2.40 -8.58
CA ALA A 87 41.93 1.32 -8.57
C ALA A 87 42.34 -0.15 -8.87
N PRO A 88 41.53 -1.12 -8.38
CA PRO A 88 40.59 -1.74 -9.33
C PRO A 88 39.17 -1.97 -8.76
N GLU A 89 38.20 -1.70 -9.62
CA GLU A 89 36.81 -2.16 -9.54
C GLU A 89 36.75 -3.69 -9.50
N ALA A 90 36.07 -4.27 -8.49
CA ALA A 90 35.41 -5.59 -8.56
C ALA A 90 34.82 -5.97 -7.18
N SER A 91 33.79 -5.27 -6.72
CA SER A 91 32.96 -5.81 -5.61
C SER A 91 31.53 -5.26 -5.53
N SER A 92 31.14 -4.30 -6.37
CA SER A 92 29.84 -3.61 -6.31
C SER A 92 28.76 -4.13 -7.26
N THR A 93 29.08 -5.02 -8.20
CA THR A 93 28.13 -5.51 -9.22
C THR A 93 26.98 -6.32 -8.61
N SER A 94 27.25 -7.15 -7.62
CA SER A 94 26.23 -8.04 -7.02
C SER A 94 25.14 -7.31 -6.23
N ALA A 95 25.47 -6.16 -5.63
CA ALA A 95 24.50 -5.36 -4.89
C ALA A 95 23.56 -4.59 -5.84
N PHE A 96 24.09 -4.09 -6.96
CA PHE A 96 23.31 -3.42 -7.99
C PHE A 96 22.36 -4.40 -8.71
N ASP A 97 22.84 -5.59 -9.05
CA ASP A 97 22.03 -6.62 -9.71
C ASP A 97 20.87 -7.11 -8.83
N ASN A 98 21.11 -7.26 -7.52
CA ASN A 98 20.05 -7.61 -6.57
C ASN A 98 19.01 -6.49 -6.41
N ALA A 99 19.45 -5.23 -6.35
CA ALA A 99 18.54 -4.08 -6.30
C ALA A 99 17.72 -3.94 -7.58
N MET A 100 18.33 -4.20 -8.74
CA MET A 100 17.64 -4.19 -10.04
C MET A 100 16.61 -5.32 -10.12
N ARG A 101 16.93 -6.52 -9.62
CA ARG A 101 15.98 -7.64 -9.55
C ARG A 101 14.81 -7.32 -8.62
N GLU A 102 15.05 -6.81 -7.43
CA GLU A 102 13.98 -6.43 -6.49
C GLU A 102 13.08 -5.33 -7.09
N ALA A 103 13.67 -4.33 -7.74
CA ALA A 103 12.92 -3.30 -8.45
C ALA A 103 12.06 -3.90 -9.58
N SER A 104 12.59 -4.87 -10.33
CA SER A 104 11.86 -5.55 -11.41
C SER A 104 10.67 -6.37 -10.89
N GLU A 105 10.82 -7.06 -9.76
CA GLU A 105 9.73 -7.82 -9.13
C GLU A 105 8.62 -6.89 -8.63
N ILE A 106 8.98 -5.75 -8.04
CA ILE A 106 8.01 -4.73 -7.61
C ILE A 106 7.25 -4.18 -8.81
N VAL A 107 7.94 -3.88 -9.91
CA VAL A 107 7.30 -3.36 -11.13
C VAL A 107 6.38 -4.41 -11.74
N ALA A 108 6.82 -5.67 -11.86
CA ALA A 108 5.99 -6.76 -12.37
C ALA A 108 4.72 -6.98 -11.53
N TYR A 109 4.85 -6.97 -10.19
CA TYR A 109 3.71 -7.08 -9.30
C TYR A 109 2.72 -5.92 -9.47
N ARG A 110 3.22 -4.69 -9.61
CA ARG A 110 2.36 -3.51 -9.81
C ARG A 110 1.65 -3.53 -11.16
N ILE A 111 2.30 -4.03 -12.21
CA ILE A 111 1.68 -4.22 -13.53
C ILE A 111 0.55 -5.24 -13.42
N ALA A 112 0.82 -6.41 -12.85
CA ALA A 112 -0.20 -7.46 -12.66
C ALA A 112 -1.40 -6.97 -11.82
N ASP A 113 -1.16 -6.22 -10.74
CA ASP A 113 -2.23 -5.63 -9.93
C ASP A 113 -3.05 -4.59 -10.71
N ALA A 114 -2.39 -3.76 -11.52
CA ALA A 114 -3.07 -2.79 -12.37
C ALA A 114 -3.90 -3.46 -13.47
N GLU A 115 -3.37 -4.49 -14.13
CA GLU A 115 -4.07 -5.27 -15.15
C GLU A 115 -5.29 -5.96 -14.57
N ASN A 116 -5.15 -6.64 -13.42
CA ASN A 116 -6.27 -7.29 -12.75
C ASN A 116 -7.36 -6.30 -12.35
N LYS A 117 -7.00 -5.12 -11.83
CA LYS A 117 -7.98 -4.06 -11.52
C LYS A 117 -8.66 -3.52 -12.77
N SER A 118 -7.91 -3.34 -13.86
CA SER A 118 -8.47 -2.88 -15.13
C SER A 118 -9.46 -3.89 -15.72
N PHE A 119 -9.17 -5.19 -15.59
CA PHE A 119 -10.05 -6.27 -16.02
C PHE A 119 -11.37 -6.25 -15.24
N LEU A 120 -11.28 -6.21 -13.90
CA LEU A 120 -12.47 -6.14 -13.04
C LEU A 120 -13.31 -4.87 -13.32
N ALA A 121 -12.66 -3.73 -13.55
CA ALA A 121 -13.36 -2.50 -13.92
C ALA A 121 -14.06 -2.62 -15.27
N ALA A 122 -13.41 -3.22 -16.27
CA ALA A 122 -14.00 -3.45 -17.59
C ALA A 122 -15.20 -4.41 -17.52
N GLU A 123 -15.12 -5.47 -16.72
CA GLU A 123 -16.22 -6.40 -16.49
C GLU A 123 -17.41 -5.72 -15.81
N ALA A 124 -17.16 -4.90 -14.78
CA ALA A 124 -18.19 -4.11 -14.13
C ALA A 124 -18.87 -3.13 -15.10
N VAL A 125 -18.11 -2.44 -15.96
CA VAL A 125 -18.66 -1.53 -16.98
C VAL A 125 -19.56 -2.30 -17.94
N LYS A 126 -19.09 -3.45 -18.45
CA LYS A 126 -19.89 -4.30 -19.35
C LYS A 126 -21.20 -4.76 -18.72
N GLU A 127 -21.20 -5.10 -17.43
CA GLU A 127 -22.41 -5.44 -16.70
C GLU A 127 -23.34 -4.23 -16.54
N THR A 128 -22.80 -3.05 -16.21
CA THR A 128 -23.61 -1.82 -16.13
C THR A 128 -24.21 -1.40 -17.47
N GLU A 129 -23.50 -1.55 -18.59
CA GLU A 129 -24.02 -1.28 -19.94
C GLU A 129 -25.15 -2.24 -20.29
N ARG A 130 -25.02 -3.52 -19.92
CA ARG A 130 -26.09 -4.50 -20.09
C ARG A 130 -27.34 -4.07 -19.31
N TYR A 131 -27.19 -3.64 -18.06
CA TYR A 131 -28.32 -3.14 -17.27
C TYR A 131 -28.91 -1.84 -17.83
N ALA A 132 -28.08 -0.91 -18.33
CA ALA A 132 -28.55 0.32 -18.95
C ALA A 132 -29.45 0.02 -20.15
N LYS A 133 -29.05 -0.93 -21.01
CA LYS A 133 -29.88 -1.35 -22.15
C LYS A 133 -31.22 -1.93 -21.71
N PHE A 134 -31.25 -2.75 -20.65
CA PHE A 134 -32.52 -3.26 -20.11
C PHE A 134 -33.42 -2.15 -19.57
N VAL A 135 -32.86 -1.11 -18.94
CA VAL A 135 -33.62 0.04 -18.47
C VAL A 135 -34.22 0.80 -19.66
N GLU A 136 -33.44 1.05 -20.72
CA GLU A 136 -33.94 1.71 -21.93
C GLU A 136 -35.08 0.93 -22.60
N GLU A 137 -34.97 -0.40 -22.72
CA GLU A 137 -36.02 -1.27 -23.26
C GLU A 137 -37.27 -1.27 -22.36
N ASN A 138 -37.10 -1.27 -21.04
CA ASN A 138 -38.20 -1.22 -20.09
C ASN A 138 -38.94 0.12 -20.16
N ASP A 139 -38.20 1.24 -20.19
CA ASP A 139 -38.77 2.58 -20.34
C ASP A 139 -39.52 2.75 -21.66
N ALA A 140 -39.01 2.16 -22.75
CA ALA A 140 -39.71 2.15 -24.04
C ALA A 140 -41.03 1.37 -23.97
N MET A 141 -41.02 0.21 -23.32
CA MET A 141 -42.23 -0.59 -23.10
C MET A 141 -43.25 0.13 -22.20
N LEU A 142 -42.78 0.82 -21.15
CA LEU A 142 -43.63 1.60 -20.26
C LEU A 142 -44.31 2.74 -21.01
N LYS A 143 -43.54 3.53 -21.77
CA LYS A 143 -44.09 4.61 -22.62
C LYS A 143 -45.12 4.08 -23.61
N PHE A 144 -44.84 2.94 -24.23
CA PHE A 144 -45.80 2.30 -25.13
C PHE A 144 -47.10 1.89 -24.42
N ALA A 145 -47.01 1.34 -23.20
CA ALA A 145 -48.19 1.00 -22.40
C ALA A 145 -48.99 2.24 -21.97
N GLU A 146 -48.32 3.34 -21.65
CA GLU A 146 -48.96 4.62 -21.32
C GLU A 146 -49.70 5.19 -22.53
N GLU A 147 -49.09 5.19 -23.71
CA GLU A 147 -49.74 5.61 -24.96
C GLU A 147 -50.99 4.77 -25.29
N LEU A 148 -50.91 3.45 -25.08
CA LEU A 148 -52.06 2.55 -25.23
C LEU A 148 -53.19 2.93 -24.28
N LEU A 149 -52.86 3.14 -23.00
CA LEU A 149 -53.84 3.52 -21.98
C LEU A 149 -54.50 4.86 -22.32
N GLU A 150 -53.73 5.84 -22.77
CA GLU A 150 -54.24 7.15 -23.17
C GLU A 150 -55.22 7.06 -24.35
N LYS A 151 -54.88 6.30 -25.40
CA LYS A 151 -55.79 6.10 -26.54
C LYS A 151 -57.06 5.35 -26.17
N CYS A 152 -56.97 4.35 -25.29
CA CYS A 152 -58.16 3.64 -24.78
C CYS A 152 -59.10 4.59 -24.04
N LYS A 153 -58.58 5.52 -23.24
CA LYS A 153 -59.40 6.56 -22.56
C LYS A 153 -60.13 7.46 -23.56
N LEU A 154 -59.53 7.72 -24.72
CA LEU A 154 -60.11 8.53 -25.80
C LEU A 154 -61.03 7.73 -26.75
N GLY A 155 -61.28 6.44 -26.48
CA GLY A 155 -62.12 5.58 -27.31
C GLY A 155 -61.45 5.08 -28.60
N GLY A 156 -60.13 5.21 -28.71
CA GLY A 156 -59.35 4.73 -29.86
C GLY A 156 -59.14 3.21 -29.85
N SER A 157 -59.05 2.59 -31.04
CA SER A 157 -58.70 1.18 -31.23
C SER A 157 -57.25 1.07 -31.73
N PHE A 158 -56.46 0.18 -31.12
CA PHE A 158 -55.09 -0.12 -31.56
C PHE A 158 -55.08 -1.40 -32.42
N ARG A 159 -54.46 -1.35 -33.60
CA ARG A 159 -54.15 -2.53 -34.41
C ARG A 159 -52.65 -2.75 -34.37
N PHE A 160 -52.22 -3.87 -33.80
CA PHE A 160 -50.86 -4.35 -33.93
C PHE A 160 -50.69 -4.93 -35.34
N ALA A 161 -49.67 -4.46 -36.06
CA ALA A 161 -49.32 -4.94 -37.40
C ALA A 161 -48.55 -6.25 -37.33
#